data_AF-A0A3D8YS36-F1
#
_entry.id   AF-A0A3D8YS36-F1
#
_cell.length_a   1.000
_cell.length_b   1.000
_cell.length_c   1.000
_cell.angle_alpha   90.00
_cell.angle_beta   90.00
_cell.angle_gamma   90.00
#
_symmetry.space_group_name_H-M   'P 1'
#
loop_
_entity.id
_entity.type
_entity.pdbx_description
1 polymer ?
#
loop_
_entity_poly.entity_id
_entity_poly.type
_entity_poly.pdbx_seq_one_letter_code
_entity_poly.pdbx_strand_id
1 'polypeptide(L)'
;MNKKAIHLLEEWDPFLAGPDAYKLEIADVVADLHLLDHPTDLAKRIREVYEHSYAIWIPLEDCMQVSYKLLAVKFEAKCIIS
;
A
#
# COMPACT_ATOMS: atom_id res chain seq x y z
N MET A 1 0.18 10.79 -8.98
CA MET A 1 -0.31 10.16 -7.73
C MET A 1 0.17 8.71 -7.62
N ASN A 2 -0.15 7.85 -8.59
CA ASN A 2 0.07 6.39 -8.47
C ASN A 2 1.55 5.95 -8.41
N LYS A 3 2.45 6.58 -9.19
CA LYS A 3 3.86 6.17 -9.26
C LYS A 3 4.59 6.26 -7.90
N LYS A 4 4.28 7.26 -7.07
CA LYS A 4 4.88 7.41 -5.74
C LYS A 4 4.37 6.33 -4.78
N ALA A 5 3.08 6.01 -4.84
CA ALA A 5 2.48 4.95 -4.03
C ALA A 5 3.05 3.57 -4.41
N ILE A 6 3.21 3.31 -5.71
CA ILE A 6 3.86 2.10 -6.22
C ILE A 6 5.29 2.01 -5.70
N HIS A 7 6.10 3.07 -5.88
CA HIS A 7 7.49 3.07 -5.43
C HIS A 7 7.63 2.84 -3.93
N LEU A 8 6.73 3.42 -3.13
CA LEU A 8 6.75 3.25 -1.67
C LEU A 8 6.43 1.82 -1.24
N LEU A 9 5.57 1.12 -1.98
CA LEU A 9 5.29 -0.30 -1.75
C LEU A 9 6.42 -1.20 -2.27
N GLU A 10 7.05 -0.84 -3.40
CA GLU A 10 8.24 -1.52 -3.91
C GLU A 10 9.42 -1.43 -2.93
N GLU A 11 9.60 -0.28 -2.26
CA GLU A 11 10.65 -0.08 -1.24
C GLU A 11 10.31 -0.73 0.11
N TRP A 12 9.03 -0.97 0.40
CA TRP A 12 8.64 -1.59 1.67
C TRP A 12 9.14 -3.04 1.78
N ASP A 13 9.15 -3.77 0.65
CA ASP A 13 9.73 -5.12 0.47
C ASP A 13 9.71 -6.01 1.73
N PRO A 14 8.54 -6.27 2.34
CA PRO A 14 8.45 -6.91 3.65
C PRO A 14 8.94 -8.36 3.66
N PHE A 15 9.01 -9.01 2.49
CA PHE A 15 9.47 -10.39 2.37
C PHE A 15 10.83 -10.52 1.69
N LEU A 16 11.52 -9.40 1.38
CA LEU A 16 12.79 -9.41 0.66
C LEU A 16 12.69 -10.20 -0.66
N ALA A 17 11.51 -10.22 -1.29
CA ALA A 17 11.31 -10.90 -2.57
C ALA A 17 11.76 -10.02 -3.75
N GLY A 18 12.01 -8.73 -3.48
CA GLY A 18 12.44 -7.74 -4.42
C GLY A 18 11.26 -6.91 -4.96
N PRO A 19 11.55 -5.67 -5.42
CA PRO A 19 10.52 -4.69 -5.78
C PRO A 19 9.61 -5.15 -6.93
N ASP A 20 10.10 -6.03 -7.79
CA ASP A 20 9.35 -6.53 -8.95
C ASP A 20 8.38 -7.68 -8.61
N ALA A 21 8.52 -8.30 -7.42
CA ALA A 21 7.75 -9.48 -7.02
C ALA A 21 6.27 -9.16 -6.71
N TYR A 22 5.99 -7.93 -6.25
CA TYR A 22 4.67 -7.54 -5.74
C TYR A 22 3.83 -6.74 -6.74
N LYS A 23 4.18 -6.73 -8.03
CA LYS A 23 3.53 -5.86 -9.01
C LYS A 23 2.01 -6.01 -9.08
N LEU A 24 1.49 -7.23 -8.93
CA LEU A 24 0.06 -7.50 -8.94
C LEU A 24 -0.60 -7.01 -7.66
N GLU A 25 -0.03 -7.37 -6.51
CA GLU A 25 -0.49 -6.94 -5.18
C GLU A 25 -0.49 -5.41 -5.05
N ILE A 26 0.56 -4.76 -5.52
CA ILE A 26 0.70 -3.30 -5.51
C ILE A 26 -0.36 -2.65 -6.40
N ALA A 27 -0.63 -3.21 -7.58
CA ALA A 27 -1.67 -2.68 -8.46
C ALA A 27 -3.06 -2.75 -7.79
N ASP A 28 -3.35 -3.84 -7.08
CA ASP A 28 -4.59 -4.04 -6.33
C ASP A 28 -4.70 -3.03 -5.16
N VAL A 29 -3.64 -2.91 -4.35
CA VAL A 29 -3.57 -1.95 -3.24
C VAL A 29 -3.69 -0.51 -3.71
N VAL A 30 -3.08 -0.16 -4.85
CA VAL A 30 -3.17 1.20 -5.41
C VAL A 30 -4.57 1.46 -5.94
N ALA A 31 -5.26 0.47 -6.51
CA ALA A 31 -6.66 0.61 -6.90
C ALA A 31 -7.55 0.86 -5.67
N ASP A 32 -7.38 0.06 -4.60
CA ASP A 32 -8.07 0.26 -3.33
C ASP A 32 -7.73 1.61 -2.68
N LEU A 33 -6.49 2.09 -2.77
CA LEU A 33 -6.09 3.42 -2.27
C LEU A 33 -6.90 4.56 -2.90
N HIS A 34 -7.37 4.42 -4.15
CA HIS A 34 -8.24 5.43 -4.77
C HIS A 34 -9.65 5.41 -4.17
N LEU A 35 -10.15 4.22 -3.84
CA LEU A 35 -11.48 3.99 -3.30
C LEU A 35 -11.57 4.26 -1.80
N LEU A 36 -10.49 4.00 -1.07
CA LEU A 36 -10.43 4.10 0.38
C LEU A 36 -9.78 5.42 0.81
N ASP A 37 -10.40 6.08 1.78
CA ASP A 37 -9.88 7.30 2.41
C ASP A 37 -9.45 7.07 3.87
N HIS A 38 -9.62 5.86 4.40
CA HIS A 38 -9.26 5.49 5.77
C HIS A 38 -8.02 4.58 5.81
N PRO A 39 -7.01 4.90 6.65
CA PRO A 39 -5.77 4.13 6.75
C PRO A 39 -6.01 2.71 7.24
N THR A 40 -6.97 2.52 8.13
CA THR A 40 -7.31 1.21 8.70
C THR A 40 -7.88 0.25 7.66
N ASP A 41 -8.75 0.74 6.76
CA ASP A 41 -9.32 -0.08 5.70
C ASP A 41 -8.26 -0.46 4.67
N LEU A 42 -7.38 0.49 4.33
CA LEU A 42 -6.24 0.21 3.45
C LEU A 42 -5.27 -0.80 4.07
N ALA A 43 -4.98 -0.68 5.36
CA ALA A 43 -4.09 -1.61 6.06
C ALA A 43 -4.64 -3.05 6.08
N LYS A 44 -5.96 -3.19 6.28
CA LYS A 44 -6.61 -4.50 6.19
C LYS A 44 -6.52 -5.09 4.79
N ARG A 45 -6.72 -4.26 3.76
CA ARG A 45 -6.60 -4.69 2.37
C ARG A 45 -5.20 -5.11 1.99
N ILE A 46 -4.19 -4.33 2.36
CA ILE A 46 -2.78 -4.70 2.19
C ILE A 46 -2.53 -6.06 2.84
N ARG A 47 -2.91 -6.23 4.11
CA ARG A 47 -2.72 -7.50 4.79
C ARG A 47 -3.39 -8.66 4.04
N GLU A 48 -4.64 -8.50 3.61
CA GLU A 48 -5.40 -9.53 2.89
C GLU A 48 -4.75 -9.92 1.56
N VAL A 49 -4.33 -8.94 0.76
CA VAL A 49 -3.69 -9.17 -0.55
C VAL A 49 -2.36 -9.92 -0.40
N TYR A 50 -1.54 -9.51 0.57
CA TYR A 50 -0.24 -10.16 0.80
C TYR A 50 -0.39 -11.50 1.52
N GLU A 51 -1.32 -11.65 2.45
CA GLU A 51 -1.66 -12.94 3.07
C GLU A 51 -2.19 -13.93 2.04
N HIS A 52 -3.03 -13.49 1.11
CA HIS A 52 -3.53 -14.34 0.03
C HIS A 52 -2.41 -14.81 -0.92
N SER A 53 -1.42 -13.94 -1.19
CA SER A 53 -0.34 -14.24 -2.14
C SER A 53 0.79 -15.06 -1.53
N TYR A 54 1.15 -14.80 -0.27
CA TYR A 54 2.32 -15.40 0.40
C TYR A 54 1.94 -16.35 1.55
N ALA A 55 0.65 -16.44 1.92
CA ALA A 55 0.16 -17.20 3.06
C ALA A 55 0.86 -16.86 4.39
N ILE A 56 1.33 -15.62 4.53
CA ILE A 56 2.04 -15.13 5.72
C ILE A 56 1.20 -14.07 6.41
N TRP A 57 1.20 -14.15 7.73
CA TRP A 57 0.57 -13.17 8.59
C TRP A 57 1.48 -11.94 8.78
N ILE A 58 1.07 -10.80 8.23
CA ILE A 58 1.71 -9.50 8.50
C ILE A 58 0.98 -8.82 9.67
N PRO A 59 1.69 -8.31 10.69
CA PRO A 59 1.08 -7.53 11.75
C PRO A 59 0.40 -6.27 11.17
N LEU A 60 -0.80 -5.98 11.67
CA LEU A 60 -1.59 -4.84 11.19
C LEU A 60 -0.87 -3.50 11.42
N GLU A 61 0.00 -3.42 12.43
CA GLU A 61 0.80 -2.24 12.72
C GLU A 61 1.74 -1.87 11.56
N ASP A 62 2.43 -2.86 10.96
CA ASP A 62 3.24 -2.66 9.76
C ASP A 62 2.40 -2.20 8.57
N CYS A 63 1.26 -2.88 8.35
CA CYS A 63 0.32 -2.50 7.30
C CYS A 63 -0.24 -1.08 7.51
N MET A 64 -0.46 -0.66 8.75
CA MET A 64 -0.90 0.69 9.10
C MET A 64 0.17 1.73 8.78
N GLN A 65 1.44 1.46 9.13
CA GLN A 65 2.52 2.40 8.84
C GLN A 65 2.66 2.69 7.34
N VAL A 66 2.62 1.65 6.49
CA VAL A 66 2.67 1.84 5.04
C VAL A 66 1.40 2.52 4.51
N SER A 67 0.23 2.19 5.07
CA SER A 67 -1.05 2.82 4.71
C SER A 67 -1.08 4.33 4.99
N TYR A 68 -0.53 4.75 6.14
CA TYR A 68 -0.37 6.17 6.46
C TYR A 68 0.51 6.89 5.44
N LYS A 69 1.63 6.29 5.05
CA LYS A 69 2.52 6.86 4.02
C LYS A 69 1.82 6.96 2.66
N LEU A 70 1.07 5.93 2.26
CA LEU A 70 0.31 5.92 1.01
C LEU A 70 -0.77 7.01 0.98
N LEU A 71 -1.53 7.16 2.07
CA LEU A 71 -2.52 8.20 2.19
C LEU A 71 -1.89 9.59 2.22
N ALA A 72 -0.76 9.77 2.91
CA ALA A 72 -0.02 11.03 2.88
C ALA A 72 0.33 11.42 1.44
N VAL A 73 0.87 10.49 0.64
CA VAL A 73 1.16 10.71 -0.78
C VAL A 73 -0.10 11.04 -1.61
N LYS A 74 -1.23 10.38 -1.31
CA LYS A 74 -2.54 10.67 -1.94
C LYS A 74 -3.02 12.09 -1.61
N PHE A 75 -2.97 12.49 -0.35
CA PHE A 75 -3.42 13.80 0.12
C PHE A 75 -2.49 14.92 -0.30
N GLU A 76 -1.17 14.72 -0.24
CA GLU A 76 -0.18 15.66 -0.78
C GLU A 76 -0.45 15.96 -2.25
N ALA A 77 -0.79 14.94 -3.05
CA ALA A 77 -1.12 15.15 -4.46
C ALA A 77 -2.46 15.89 -4.67
N LYS A 78 -3.44 15.74 -3.76
CA LYS A 78 -4.70 16.50 -3.79
C LYS A 78 -4.52 17.95 -3.31
N CYS A 79 -3.59 18.21 -2.40
CA CYS A 79 -3.41 19.53 -1.75
C CYS A 79 -2.72 20.59 -2.62
N ILE A 80 -2.25 20.24 -3.84
CA ILE A 80 -1.58 21.19 -4.76
C ILE A 80 -2.60 22.04 -5.54
N ILE A 81 -3.90 21.74 -5.43
CA ILE A 81 -4.96 22.50 -6.09
C ILE A 81 -5.68 23.34 -5.01
N SER A 82 -5.11 24.52 -4.75
CA SER A 82 -5.79 25.62 -4.07
C SER A 82 -6.92 26.20 -4.92
#